data_AF-A0A2N9MXD5-F1
#
_entry.id   AF-A0A2N9MXD5-F1
#
_cell.length_a   1.000
_cell.length_b   1.000
_cell.length_c   1.000
_cell.angle_alpha   90.00
_cell.angle_beta   90.00
_cell.angle_gamma   90.00
#
_symmetry.space_group_name_H-M   'P 1'
#
loop_
_entity.id
_entity.type
_entity.pdbx_description
1 polymer ?
#
loop_
_entity_poly.entity_id
_entity_poly.type
_entity_poly.pdbx_seq_one_letter_code
_entity_poly.pdbx_strand_id
1 'polypeptide(L)' 'MISEANTAEAMDRKVKTYLAHGCIEVWVVYPKTRCVWVFQEGHAEEFRRVLRCTLVDGLQIDLDGVFPSAQSRTS' A
#
# COMPACT_ATOMS: atom_id res chain seq x y z
N MET A 1 -4.45 -3.64 3.65
CA MET A 1 -4.41 -2.43 4.51
C MET A 1 -4.00 -2.86 5.91
N ILE A 2 -3.16 -2.05 6.56
CA ILE A 2 -2.64 -2.29 7.91
C ILE A 2 -3.49 -1.55 8.95
N SER A 3 -3.89 -2.25 10.00
CA SER A 3 -4.45 -1.67 11.23
C SER A 3 -3.57 -2.00 12.44
N GLU A 4 -3.83 -1.37 13.60
CA GLU A 4 -3.07 -1.58 14.84
C GLU A 4 -3.00 -3.04 15.30
N ALA A 5 -4.00 -3.85 14.94
CA ALA A 5 -4.06 -5.26 15.29
C ALA A 5 -3.25 -6.17 14.34
N ASN A 6 -2.64 -5.63 13.28
CA ASN A 6 -1.85 -6.43 12.34
C ASN A 6 -0.38 -6.47 12.77
N THR A 7 0.12 -7.67 13.06
CA THR A 7 1.57 -7.87 13.27
C THR A 7 2.31 -7.87 11.94
N ALA A 8 3.61 -7.59 11.98
CA ALA A 8 4.46 -7.63 10.80
C ALA A 8 4.46 -9.03 10.15
N GLU A 9 4.53 -10.09 10.94
CA GLU A 9 4.57 -11.48 10.48
C GLU A 9 3.23 -11.92 9.86
N ALA A 10 2.10 -11.45 10.40
CA ALA A 10 0.80 -11.72 9.82
C ALA A 10 0.67 -11.08 8.43
N MET A 11 1.27 -9.90 8.25
CA MET A 11 1.21 -9.16 7.00
C MET A 11 2.17 -9.71 5.95
N ASP A 12 3.39 -10.06 6.35
CA ASP A 12 4.35 -10.77 5.50
C ASP A 12 3.74 -12.07 4.95
N ARG A 13 3.09 -12.87 5.82
CA ARG A 13 2.41 -14.09 5.38
C ARG A 13 1.34 -13.82 4.34
N LYS A 14 0.49 -12.81 4.56
CA LYS A 14 -0.58 -12.45 3.62
C LYS A 14 -0.01 -12.05 2.27
N VAL A 15 1.00 -11.18 2.25
CA VAL A 15 1.65 -10.74 1.01
C VAL A 15 2.19 -11.95 0.25
N LYS A 16 2.95 -12.83 0.92
CA LYS A 16 3.48 -14.06 0.31
C LYS A 16 2.38 -14.98 -0.23
N THR A 17 1.29 -15.19 0.51
CA THR A 17 0.17 -16.01 0.06
C THR A 17 -0.49 -15.43 -1.20
N TYR A 18 -0.73 -14.11 -1.26
CA TYR A 18 -1.35 -13.50 -2.43
C TYR A 18 -0.46 -13.61 -3.67
N LEU A 19 0.84 -13.33 -3.54
CA LEU A 19 1.80 -13.48 -4.64
C LEU A 19 1.88 -14.95 -5.11
N ALA A 20 1.95 -15.91 -4.17
CA ALA A 20 1.98 -17.33 -4.49
C ALA A 20 0.70 -17.83 -5.18
N HIS A 21 -0.43 -17.15 -4.98
CA HIS A 21 -1.70 -17.45 -5.65
C HIS A 21 -1.88 -16.71 -6.99
N GLY A 22 -0.82 -16.08 -7.52
CA GLY A 22 -0.80 -15.47 -8.84
C GLY A 22 -1.18 -13.99 -8.88
N CYS A 23 -1.26 -13.31 -7.72
CA CYS A 23 -1.35 -11.85 -7.73
C CYS A 23 -0.05 -11.26 -8.27
N ILE A 24 -0.14 -10.41 -9.29
CA ILE A 24 1.03 -9.76 -9.90
C ILE A 24 1.57 -8.65 -8.99
N GLU A 25 0.68 -7.92 -8.32
CA GLU A 25 1.02 -6.87 -7.36
C GLU A 25 0.16 -6.97 -6.10
N VAL A 26 0.75 -6.72 -4.93
CA VAL A 26 0.04 -6.58 -3.66
C VAL A 26 0.36 -5.22 -3.04
N TRP A 27 -0.65 -4.39 -2.86
CA TRP A 27 -0.49 -3.05 -2.29
C TRP A 27 -0.84 -3.05 -0.81
N VAL A 28 0.14 -2.75 0.02
CA VAL A 28 -0.02 -2.64 1.47
C VAL A 28 -0.04 -1.16 1.84
N VAL A 29 -1.24 -0.68 2.13
CA VAL A 29 -1.49 0.70 2.56
C VAL A 29 -1.23 0.84 4.07
N TYR A 30 -0.36 1.78 4.44
CA TYR A 30 -0.05 2.19 5.82
C TYR A 30 -0.58 3.62 6.07
N PRO A 31 -1.81 3.77 6.57
CA PRO A 31 -2.43 5.10 6.74
C PRO A 31 -1.69 6.01 7.72
N LYS A 32 -1.15 5.46 8.82
CA LYS A 32 -0.45 6.24 9.86
C LYS A 32 0.84 6.89 9.36
N THR A 33 1.62 6.16 8.57
CA THR A 33 2.87 6.65 7.98
C THR A 33 2.68 7.26 6.60
N ARG A 34 1.42 7.29 6.10
CA ARG A 34 1.04 7.84 4.80
C ARG A 34 1.88 7.27 3.66
N CYS A 35 2.09 5.95 3.67
CA CYS A 35 2.83 5.28 2.61
C CYS A 35 2.11 4.02 2.13
N VAL A 36 2.40 3.64 0.90
CA VAL A 36 1.96 2.38 0.29
C VAL A 36 3.20 1.61 -0.12
N TRP A 37 3.28 0.35 0.30
CA TRP A 37 4.26 -0.59 -0.22
C TRP A 37 3.63 -1.41 -1.34
N VAL A 38 4.29 -1.47 -2.49
CA VAL A 38 3.92 -2.35 -3.60
C VAL A 38 4.86 -3.53 -3.60
N PHE A 39 4.30 -4.73 -3.44
CA PHE A 39 5.05 -5.98 -3.50
C PHE A 39 4.78 -6.68 -4.82
N GLN A 40 5.85 -7.14 -5.44
CA GLN A 40 5.90 -7.98 -6.63
C GLN A 40 6.85 -9.15 -6.36
N GLU A 41 6.87 -10.15 -7.24
CA GLU A 41 7.81 -11.24 -7.12
C GLU A 41 9.25 -10.72 -7.14
N GLY A 42 9.99 -10.92 -6.05
CA GLY A 42 11.38 -10.47 -5.90
C GLY A 42 11.58 -8.96 -5.73
N HIS A 43 10.51 -8.15 -5.65
CA HIS A 43 10.61 -6.70 -5.58
C HIS A 43 9.61 -6.08 -4.60
N ALA A 44 10.05 -5.02 -3.90
CA ALA A 44 9.20 -4.21 -3.04
C ALA A 44 9.63 -2.74 -3.12
N GLU A 45 8.69 -1.83 -3.34
CA GLU A 45 8.93 -0.39 -3.40
C GLU A 45 7.95 0.36 -2.50
N GLU A 46 8.46 1.40 -1.82
CA GLU A 46 7.65 2.31 -1.00
C GLU A 46 7.29 3.58 -1.80
N PHE A 47 6.00 3.93 -1.77
CA PHE A 47 5.47 5.17 -2.34
C PHE A 47 4.84 6.05 -1.26
N ARG A 48 5.14 7.35 -1.30
CA ARG A 48 4.63 8.34 -0.31
C ARG A 48 3.82 9.48 -0.91
N ARG A 49 3.92 9.72 -2.21
CA ARG A 49 3.24 10.84 -2.89
C ARG A 49 2.49 10.38 -4.12
N VAL A 50 3.22 9.83 -5.09
CA VAL A 50 2.61 9.29 -6.30
C VAL A 50 2.93 7.81 -6.36
N LEU A 51 1.89 6.98 -6.31
CA LEU A 51 2.03 5.55 -6.56
C LEU A 51 1.94 5.31 -8.07
N ARG A 52 3.00 4.72 -8.62
CA ARG A 52 3.06 4.30 -10.02
C ARG A 52 2.67 2.84 -10.10
N CYS A 53 1.59 2.55 -10.81
CA CYS A 53 1.15 1.18 -11.06
C CYS A 53 1.90 0.63 -12.27
N THR A 54 2.50 -0.56 -12.17
CA THR A 54 3.17 -1.16 -13.34
C THR A 54 2.22 -1.99 -14.20
N LEU A 55 1.05 -2.34 -13.66
CA LEU A 55 0.02 -3.13 -14.36
C LEU A 55 -0.80 -2.34 -15.38
N VAL A 56 -0.91 -1.02 -15.17
CA VAL A 56 -1.68 -0.13 -16.04
C VAL A 56 -0.76 0.98 -16.48
N ASP A 57 -0.34 0.93 -17.74
CA ASP A 57 0.59 1.89 -18.32
C ASP A 57 0.11 3.32 -18.09
N GLY A 58 0.98 4.12 -17.46
CA GLY A 58 0.71 5.52 -17.17
C GLY A 58 -0.22 5.79 -16.00
N LEU A 59 -0.75 4.78 -15.30
CA LEU A 59 -1.59 5.00 -14.13
C LEU A 59 -0.75 5.50 -12.95
N GLN A 60 -1.10 6.71 -12.50
CA GLN A 60 -0.53 7.36 -11.33
C GLN A 60 -1.64 7.68 -10.34
N ILE A 61 -1.42 7.33 -9.08
CA ILE A 61 -2.36 7.63 -7.98
C ILE A 61 -1.70 8.63 -7.05
N ASP A 62 -2.33 9.79 -6.89
CA ASP A 62 -1.93 10.78 -5.89
C ASP A 62 -2.37 10.32 -4.49
N LEU A 63 -1.39 9.96 -3.67
CA LEU A 63 -1.58 9.47 -2.32
C LEU A 63 -1.97 10.58 -1.34
N ASP A 64 -1.77 11.86 -1.67
CA ASP A 64 -2.29 12.95 -0.84
C ASP A 64 -3.83 12.99 -0.87
N GLY A 65 -4.45 12.57 -1.98
CA GLY A 65 -5.90 12.37 -2.06
C GLY A 65 -6.40 11.07 -1.41
N VAL A 66 -5.54 10.07 -1.26
CA VAL A 66 -5.86 8.77 -0.61
C VAL A 66 -5.72 8.85 0.91
N PHE A 67 -4.72 9.58 1.40
CA PHE A 67 -4.48 9.80 2.81
C PHE A 67 -5.00 11.19 3.20
N PRO A 68 -6.27 11.33 3.61
CA PRO A 68 -6.77 12.61 4.08
C PRO A 68 -5.88 13.14 5.21
N SER A 69 -5.55 14.43 5.14
CA SER A 69 -4.89 15.12 6.25
C SER A 69 -5.76 14.99 7.50
N ALA A 70 -5.15 14.88 8.68
CA ALA A 70 -5.87 15.07 9.93
C ALA A 70 -6.24 16.56 10.10
N GLN A 71 -7.24 17.04 9.37
CA GLN A 71 -7.89 18.37 9.48
C GLN A 71 -9.32 18.21 8.94
N SER A 72 -10.43 18.53 9.61
CA SER A 72 -10.67 19.22 10.87
C SER A 72 -12.02 18.70 11.40
N ARG A 73 -12.07 18.16 12.63
CA ARG A 73 -13.32 18.23 13.40
C ARG A 73 -13.46 19.67 13.88
N THR A 74 -13.83 20.57 12.98
CA THR A 74 -14.28 21.91 13.34
C THR A 74 -15.79 21.88 13.46
N SER A 75 -16.21 22.09 14.72
CA SER A 75 -17.53 22.52 15.21
C SER A 75 -18.68 21.54 15.15
#